data_AF-A0AAN8CFN2-F1
#
_entry.id   AF-A0AAN8CFN2-F1
#
_cell.length_a   1.000
_cell.length_b   1.000
_cell.length_c   1.000
_cell.angle_alpha   90.00
_cell.angle_beta   90.00
_cell.angle_gamma   90.00
#
_symmetry.space_group_name_H-M   'P 1'
#
loop_
_entity.id
_entity.type
_entity.pdbx_description
1 polymer ?
#
loop_
_entity_poly.entity_id
_entity_poly.type
_entity_poly.pdbx_seq_one_letter_code
_entity_poly.pdbx_strand_id
1 'polypeptide(L)'
;MASSWLVLLALCAAVRAQTPTKDHGDDLLNPEITTEEELKVLVQQLVARVERPERGPSPVAFSASMVSGWEWTHQGPFPSSTTLLFRRLTTNLGNAYDPSTGTRI
;
A
#
# COMPACT_ATOMS: atom_id res chain seq x y z
N MET A 1 -40.80 12.94 8.40
CA MET A 1 -39.57 12.14 8.57
C MET A 1 -38.89 12.05 7.20
N ALA A 2 -38.26 13.14 6.78
CA ALA A 2 -37.66 13.24 5.46
C ALA A 2 -36.14 13.07 5.56
N SER A 3 -35.68 11.98 4.94
CA SER A 3 -34.38 11.86 4.28
C SER A 3 -33.14 12.31 5.06
N SER A 4 -32.73 11.49 6.02
CA SER A 4 -31.33 11.44 6.48
C SER A 4 -30.35 11.12 5.33
N TRP A 5 -30.86 10.61 4.20
CA TRP A 5 -30.11 10.36 2.98
C TRP A 5 -29.74 11.64 2.20
N LEU A 6 -30.52 12.73 2.33
CA LEU A 6 -30.19 13.99 1.63
C LEU A 6 -29.00 14.71 2.28
N VAL A 7 -28.80 14.54 3.59
CA VAL A 7 -27.67 15.15 4.31
C VAL A 7 -26.33 14.52 3.88
N LEU A 8 -26.32 13.22 3.62
CA LEU A 8 -25.14 12.50 3.11
C LEU A 8 -24.79 12.91 1.67
N LEU A 9 -25.79 13.14 0.81
CA LEU A 9 -25.54 13.64 -0.55
C LEU A 9 -25.02 15.09 -0.57
N ALA A 10 -25.47 15.94 0.36
CA ALA A 10 -24.93 17.29 0.51
C ALA A 10 -23.47 17.29 0.99
N LEU A 11 -23.10 16.35 1.86
CA LEU A 11 -21.70 16.19 2.31
C LEU A 11 -20.78 15.70 1.17
N CYS A 12 -21.28 14.85 0.27
CA CYS A 12 -20.53 14.41 -0.91
C CYS A 12 -20.32 15.53 -1.95
N ALA A 13 -21.22 16.51 -2.04
CA ALA A 13 -21.06 17.64 -2.96
C ALA A 13 -20.05 18.68 -2.46
N ALA A 14 -19.90 18.86 -1.14
CA ALA A 14 -18.95 19.80 -0.57
C ALA A 14 -17.48 19.35 -0.75
N VAL A 15 -17.22 18.04 -0.77
CA VAL A 15 -15.88 17.46 -1.02
C VAL A 15 -15.54 17.41 -2.54
N ARG A 16 -16.35 18.06 -3.39
CA ARG A 16 -16.01 18.30 -4.81
C ARG A 16 -15.68 19.76 -5.12
N ALA A 17 -15.73 20.67 -4.15
CA ALA A 17 -15.52 22.10 -4.37
C ALA A 17 -14.13 22.61 -3.96
N GLN A 18 -13.19 21.75 -3.57
CA GLN A 18 -11.78 22.12 -3.62
C GLN A 18 -11.29 21.90 -5.04
N THR A 19 -11.42 22.93 -5.87
CA THR A 19 -10.56 23.05 -7.05
C THR A 19 -9.12 22.88 -6.54
N PRO A 20 -8.34 21.90 -7.03
CA PRO A 20 -6.90 22.07 -6.96
C PRO A 20 -6.64 23.42 -7.64
N THR A 21 -6.15 24.36 -6.85
CA THR A 21 -5.49 25.57 -7.33
C THR A 21 -4.70 25.16 -8.55
N LYS A 22 -5.07 25.73 -9.71
CA LYS A 22 -4.35 25.61 -10.97
C LYS A 22 -2.88 25.42 -10.66
N ASP A 23 -2.45 24.16 -10.75
CA ASP A 23 -1.05 23.84 -10.61
C ASP A 23 -0.40 24.60 -11.76
N HIS A 24 0.61 25.39 -11.44
CA HIS A 24 1.28 26.32 -12.35
C HIS A 24 2.12 25.56 -13.40
N GLY A 25 1.69 24.36 -13.77
CA GLY A 25 2.29 23.44 -14.72
C GLY A 25 1.54 23.35 -16.04
N ASP A 26 0.48 24.13 -16.26
CA ASP A 26 -0.15 24.30 -17.58
C ASP A 26 0.57 25.34 -18.46
N ASP A 27 1.55 26.07 -17.92
CA ASP A 27 2.33 27.09 -18.64
C ASP A 27 3.66 26.58 -19.24
N LEU A 28 4.03 25.31 -18.97
CA LEU A 28 5.31 24.74 -19.43
C LEU A 28 5.22 24.00 -20.78
N LEU A 29 4.08 24.12 -21.47
CA LEU A 29 3.91 23.66 -22.85
C LEU A 29 3.84 24.83 -23.84
N ASN A 30 4.48 25.95 -23.54
CA ASN A 30 4.72 27.00 -24.53
C ASN A 30 6.01 26.64 -25.30
N PRO A 31 5.96 26.26 -26.59
CA PRO A 31 7.13 25.80 -27.36
C PRO A 31 8.05 26.95 -27.81
N GLU A 32 8.02 28.08 -27.10
CA GLU A 32 8.84 29.25 -27.40
C GLU A 32 9.91 29.37 -26.31
N ILE A 33 11.03 28.69 -26.56
CA ILE A 33 12.29 28.70 -25.81
C ILE A 33 12.27 27.86 -24.52
N THR A 34 12.05 26.55 -24.63
CA THR A 34 12.66 25.60 -23.70
C THR A 34 13.99 25.17 -24.29
N THR A 35 15.09 25.51 -23.62
CA THR A 35 16.43 25.12 -24.07
C THR A 35 16.64 23.61 -23.88
N GLU A 36 17.48 22.98 -24.70
CA GLU A 36 17.81 21.55 -24.57
C GLU A 36 18.27 21.18 -23.14
N GLU A 37 18.91 22.13 -22.47
CA GLU A 37 19.39 22.00 -21.10
C GLU A 37 18.25 21.96 -20.08
N GLU A 38 17.20 22.78 -20.24
CA GLU A 38 16.02 22.72 -19.37
C GLU A 38 15.26 21.41 -19.54
N LEU A 39 15.19 20.89 -20.78
CA LEU A 39 14.57 19.59 -21.05
C LEU A 39 15.36 18.46 -20.40
N LYS A 40 16.71 18.49 -20.46
CA LYS A 40 17.57 17.52 -19.78
C LYS A 40 17.39 17.58 -18.27
N VAL A 41 17.31 18.78 -17.69
CA VAL A 41 17.08 18.96 -16.25
C VAL A 41 15.73 18.39 -15.83
N LEU A 42 14.66 18.64 -16.61
CA LEU A 42 13.34 18.07 -16.35
C LEU A 42 13.34 16.55 -16.43
N VAL A 43 13.96 15.97 -17.47
CA VAL A 43 14.08 14.51 -17.60
C VAL A 43 14.86 13.92 -16.44
N GLN A 44 15.99 14.51 -16.05
CA GLN A 44 16.77 14.07 -14.89
C GLN A 44 15.97 14.16 -13.59
N GLN A 45 15.19 15.22 -13.40
CA GLN A 45 14.34 15.39 -12.23
C GLN A 45 13.20 14.36 -12.19
N LEU A 46 12.62 14.02 -13.34
CA LEU A 46 11.62 12.96 -13.47
C LEU A 46 12.22 11.59 -13.16
N VAL A 47 13.38 11.28 -13.73
CA VAL A 47 14.13 10.04 -13.44
C VAL A 47 14.43 9.96 -11.95
N ALA A 48 14.96 11.03 -11.35
CA ALA A 48 15.24 11.09 -9.90
C ALA A 48 13.99 11.05 -9.02
N ARG A 49 12.79 11.34 -9.55
CA ARG A 49 11.52 11.20 -8.81
C ARG A 49 10.94 9.79 -8.95
N VAL A 50 11.09 9.16 -10.10
CA VAL A 50 10.67 7.76 -10.36
C VAL A 50 11.61 6.76 -9.68
N GLU A 51 12.91 7.04 -9.65
CA GLU A 51 13.91 6.20 -8.97
C GLU A 51 13.94 6.38 -7.46
N ARG A 52 13.18 7.34 -6.91
CA ARG A 52 13.02 7.40 -5.45
C ARG A 52 12.23 6.15 -5.05
N PRO A 53 12.83 5.19 -4.31
CA PRO A 53 12.03 4.15 -3.69
C PRO A 53 10.98 4.85 -2.84
N GLU A 54 9.73 4.40 -2.91
CA GLU A 54 8.67 4.92 -2.06
C GLU A 54 9.17 4.95 -0.61
N ARG A 55 9.39 6.15 -0.07
CA ARG A 55 10.08 6.35 1.23
C ARG A 55 9.22 5.97 2.43
N GLY A 56 8.23 5.11 2.24
CA GLY A 56 7.41 4.55 3.30
C GLY A 56 7.96 3.20 3.75
N PRO A 57 7.79 2.82 5.02
CA PRO A 57 7.96 1.41 5.39
C PRO A 57 7.04 0.57 4.50
N SER A 58 7.58 -0.49 3.90
CA SER A 58 6.77 -1.43 3.13
C SER A 58 5.62 -1.93 4.01
N PRO A 59 4.38 -2.02 3.50
CA PRO A 59 3.25 -2.49 4.29
C PRO A 59 3.54 -3.91 4.82
N VAL A 60 3.26 -4.12 6.10
CA VAL A 60 3.52 -5.38 6.82
C VAL A 60 2.19 -6.00 7.22
N ALA A 61 1.90 -7.18 6.70
CA ALA A 61 0.71 -7.96 7.06
C ALA A 61 0.91 -9.43 6.71
N PHE A 62 0.41 -10.34 7.54
CA PHE A 62 0.44 -11.77 7.23
C PHE A 62 -0.84 -12.48 7.65
N SER A 63 -1.13 -13.58 6.96
CA SER A 63 -2.20 -14.51 7.29
C SER A 63 -1.71 -15.92 7.01
N ALA A 64 -1.86 -16.81 7.98
CA ALA A 64 -1.35 -18.17 7.91
C ALA A 64 -2.35 -19.17 8.53
N SER A 65 -2.36 -20.39 8.00
CA SER A 65 -3.10 -21.51 8.57
C SER A 65 -2.14 -22.64 8.97
N MET A 66 -2.52 -23.37 10.01
CA MET A 66 -1.74 -24.50 10.51
C MET A 66 -1.87 -25.74 9.62
N VAL A 67 -3.08 -25.95 9.07
CA VAL A 67 -3.40 -27.09 8.22
C VAL A 67 -3.48 -26.63 6.77
N SER A 68 -2.91 -27.42 5.86
CA SER A 68 -2.88 -27.15 4.42
C SER A 68 -3.89 -27.94 3.60
N GLY A 69 -4.65 -28.83 4.22
CA GLY A 69 -5.64 -29.69 3.57
C GLY A 69 -6.49 -30.46 4.58
N TRP A 70 -6.89 -31.67 4.21
CA TRP A 70 -7.76 -32.53 5.02
C TRP A 70 -6.98 -33.52 5.91
N GLU A 71 -5.64 -33.46 5.84
CA GLU A 71 -4.79 -34.35 6.61
C GLU A 71 -4.85 -34.00 8.10
N TRP A 72 -5.18 -35.01 8.90
CA TRP A 72 -5.26 -34.85 10.34
C TRP A 72 -3.88 -34.53 10.90
N THR A 73 -3.75 -33.36 11.52
CA THR A 73 -2.51 -32.94 12.18
C THR A 73 -2.74 -32.90 13.68
N HIS A 74 -1.82 -33.47 14.46
CA HIS A 74 -1.88 -33.36 15.91
C HIS A 74 -1.54 -31.93 16.34
N GLN A 75 -2.51 -31.25 16.96
CA GLN A 75 -2.40 -29.86 17.42
C GLN A 75 -2.46 -29.77 18.95
N GLY A 76 -2.12 -30.88 19.61
CA GLY A 76 -2.16 -31.02 21.05
C GLY A 76 -3.26 -31.97 21.53
N PRO A 77 -3.47 -32.04 22.86
CA PRO A 77 -2.81 -31.24 23.91
C PRO A 77 -1.32 -31.53 24.04
N PHE A 78 -0.51 -30.49 24.30
CA PHE A 78 0.94 -30.63 24.47
C PHE A 78 1.30 -30.66 25.97
N PRO A 79 2.31 -31.46 26.37
CA PRO A 79 2.74 -31.58 27.77
C PRO A 79 3.50 -30.36 28.29
N SER A 80 3.96 -29.48 27.40
CA SER A 80 4.71 -28.27 27.70
C SER A 80 4.33 -27.15 26.74
N SER A 81 4.84 -25.93 26.99
CA SER A 81 4.73 -24.84 26.02
C SER A 81 5.37 -25.24 24.70
N THR A 82 4.58 -25.21 23.63
CA THR A 82 4.97 -25.61 22.28
C THR A 82 4.62 -24.50 21.31
N THR A 83 5.61 -24.02 20.56
CA THR A 83 5.38 -23.07 19.47
C THR A 83 4.69 -23.78 18.31
N LEU A 84 3.52 -23.28 17.92
CA LEU A 84 2.79 -23.84 16.78
C LEU A 84 3.25 -23.21 15.47
N LEU A 85 3.61 -24.05 14.50
CA LEU A 85 4.09 -23.61 13.20
C LEU A 85 2.94 -23.54 12.20
N PHE A 86 2.56 -22.32 11.83
CA PHE A 86 1.56 -22.07 10.79
C PHE A 86 2.26 -22.04 9.44
N ARG A 87 2.34 -23.19 8.76
CA ARG A 87 3.18 -23.36 7.57
C ARG A 87 2.51 -22.89 6.28
N ARG A 88 1.18 -22.85 6.23
CA ARG A 88 0.46 -22.42 5.03
C ARG A 88 0.22 -20.92 5.08
N LEU A 89 0.96 -20.17 4.26
CA LEU A 89 0.82 -18.73 4.15
C LEU A 89 -0.23 -18.37 3.09
N THR A 90 -1.22 -17.58 3.47
CA THR A 90 -2.18 -16.95 2.54
C THR A 90 -1.69 -15.56 2.14
N THR A 91 -1.00 -14.85 3.04
CA THR A 91 -0.42 -13.52 2.79
C THR A 91 0.81 -13.35 3.67
N ASN A 92 1.88 -12.72 3.15
CA ASN A 92 3.11 -12.41 3.91
C ASN A 92 3.79 -11.13 3.37
N LEU A 93 3.09 -10.00 3.43
CA LEU A 93 3.61 -8.71 2.99
C LEU A 93 4.77 -8.27 3.89
N GLY A 94 5.84 -7.78 3.26
CA GLY A 94 7.03 -7.33 3.98
C GLY A 94 7.81 -8.46 4.66
N ASN A 95 7.56 -9.73 4.30
CA ASN A 95 8.14 -10.91 4.96
C ASN A 95 7.91 -10.91 6.48
N ALA A 96 6.73 -10.49 6.91
CA ALA A 96 6.38 -10.28 8.31
C ALA A 96 6.48 -11.56 9.18
N TYR A 97 6.38 -12.75 8.59
CA TYR A 97 6.32 -14.01 9.32
C TYR A 97 7.20 -15.09 8.69
N ASP A 98 7.89 -15.85 9.54
CA ASP A 98 8.71 -17.00 9.17
C ASP A 98 8.01 -18.32 9.56
N PRO A 99 7.54 -19.13 8.59
CA PRO A 99 6.86 -20.40 8.85
C PRO A 99 7.78 -21.51 9.38
N SER A 100 9.10 -21.33 9.33
CA SER A 100 10.07 -22.29 9.85
C SER A 100 10.26 -22.16 11.36
N THR A 101 10.21 -20.93 11.87
CA THR A 101 10.41 -20.59 13.29
C THR A 101 9.10 -20.28 14.02
N GLY A 102 8.05 -19.91 13.29
CA GLY A 102 6.76 -19.51 13.86
C GLY A 102 6.75 -18.10 14.44
N THR A 103 7.76 -17.29 14.13
CA THR A 103 7.94 -15.95 14.70
C THR A 103 7.79 -14.85 13.65
N ARG A 104 7.48 -13.65 14.15
CA ARG A 104 7.51 -12.42 13.34
C ARG A 104 8.97 -12.04 13.03
N ILE A 105 9.25 -11.62 11.80
CA ILE A 105 10.56 -11.07 11.38
C ILE A 105 10.61 -9.57 11.66
#